data_AF-K9B8L8-F1
#
_entry.id   AF-K9B8L8-F1
#
_cell.length_a   1.000
_cell.length_b   1.000
_cell.length_c   1.000
_cell.angle_alpha   90.00
_cell.angle_beta   90.00
_cell.angle_gamma   90.00
#
_symmetry.space_group_name_H-M   'P 1'
#
loop_
_entity.id
_entity.type
_entity.pdbx_description
1 polymer ?
#
loop_
_entity_poly.entity_id
_entity_poly.type
_entity_poly.pdbx_seq_one_letter_code
_entity_poly.pdbx_strand_id
1 'polypeptide(L)'
;MKETYELDILNDKKLAIRLNIYGLFVVIASYLIFAFYVSIFDGSEFVVNFYNFLGIILLFIGFLIVHELIHGLFFKVFKPERPVKYGFVSGMLYTTSPGSLYSRMKFNIIIIAPFLVLTTLLLILYHLNVITPEIFKVVGTFHTGGCTGDFYMIMLILRKCSKEGFVEDTAKGLKIYERE
;
A
#
# COMPACT_ATOMS: atom_id res chain seq x y z
N MET A 1 -14.11 -20.32 -16.05
CA MET A 1 -13.58 -19.78 -14.78
C MET A 1 -14.78 -19.34 -13.95
N LYS A 2 -14.84 -19.76 -12.69
CA LYS A 2 -15.95 -19.49 -11.78
C LYS A 2 -15.50 -18.54 -10.68
N GLU A 3 -16.31 -17.54 -10.36
CA GLU A 3 -16.10 -16.69 -9.19
C GLU A 3 -16.28 -17.52 -7.92
N THR A 4 -15.26 -17.54 -7.06
CA THR A 4 -15.27 -18.33 -5.81
C THR A 4 -15.27 -17.47 -4.56
N TYR A 5 -14.87 -16.20 -4.68
CA TYR A 5 -14.82 -15.28 -3.55
C TYR A 5 -14.89 -13.82 -4.01
N GLU A 6 -15.61 -13.00 -3.26
CA GLU A 6 -15.70 -11.54 -3.46
C GLU A 6 -15.41 -10.84 -2.12
N LEU A 7 -14.58 -9.80 -2.19
CA LEU A 7 -14.27 -8.91 -1.08
C LEU A 7 -14.84 -7.52 -1.38
N ASP A 8 -15.69 -7.02 -0.50
CA ASP A 8 -16.20 -5.65 -0.51
C ASP A 8 -15.77 -4.93 0.77
N ILE A 9 -14.67 -4.17 0.70
CA ILE A 9 -14.12 -3.42 1.83
C ILE A 9 -14.97 -2.18 2.11
N LEU A 10 -15.49 -1.54 1.06
CA LEU A 10 -16.22 -0.28 1.18
C LEU A 10 -17.53 -0.42 1.96
N ASN A 11 -18.22 -1.55 1.80
CA ASN A 11 -19.50 -1.80 2.45
C ASN A 11 -19.37 -2.66 3.73
N ASP A 12 -18.25 -3.36 3.95
CA ASP A 12 -18.00 -4.12 5.18
C ASP A 12 -17.38 -3.24 6.28
N LYS A 13 -18.23 -2.59 7.07
CA LYS A 13 -17.82 -1.78 8.23
C LYS A 13 -16.95 -2.55 9.24
N LYS A 14 -17.21 -3.84 9.46
CA LYS A 14 -16.44 -4.65 10.43
C LYS A 14 -15.04 -4.91 9.90
N LEU A 15 -14.90 -5.17 8.61
CA LEU A 15 -13.59 -5.27 7.97
C LEU A 15 -12.85 -3.94 8.00
N ALA A 16 -13.50 -2.83 7.64
CA ALA A 16 -12.88 -1.50 7.68
C ALA A 16 -12.33 -1.16 9.08
N ILE A 17 -13.11 -1.43 10.14
CA ILE A 17 -12.64 -1.24 11.53
C ILE A 17 -11.43 -2.13 11.85
N ARG A 18 -11.46 -3.40 11.45
CA ARG A 18 -10.32 -4.32 11.66
C ARG A 18 -9.07 -3.85 10.92
N LEU A 19 -9.20 -3.38 9.67
CA LEU A 19 -8.08 -2.85 8.90
C LEU A 19 -7.50 -1.60 9.55
N ASN A 20 -8.31 -0.70 10.09
CA ASN A 20 -7.82 0.45 10.83
C ASN A 20 -7.08 0.05 12.12
N ILE A 21 -7.59 -0.94 12.85
CA ILE A 21 -6.92 -1.47 14.05
C ILE A 21 -5.57 -2.10 13.66
N TYR A 22 -5.53 -2.94 12.61
CA TYR A 22 -4.28 -3.49 12.11
C TYR A 22 -3.33 -2.40 11.62
N GLY A 23 -3.85 -1.37 10.96
CA GLY A 23 -3.07 -0.23 10.49
C GLY A 23 -2.41 0.52 11.63
N LEU A 24 -3.11 0.68 12.77
CA LEU A 24 -2.50 1.25 13.97
C LEU A 24 -1.33 0.41 14.48
N PHE A 25 -1.48 -0.92 14.54
CA PHE A 25 -0.39 -1.80 14.93
C PHE A 25 0.78 -1.76 13.94
N VAL A 26 0.50 -1.71 12.64
CA VAL A 26 1.53 -1.57 11.58
C VAL A 26 2.26 -0.25 11.73
N VAL A 27 1.56 0.87 11.97
CA VAL A 27 2.18 2.18 12.21
C VAL A 27 3.08 2.14 13.44
N ILE A 28 2.62 1.61 14.57
CA ILE A 28 3.43 1.53 15.79
C ILE A 28 4.67 0.65 15.56
N ALA A 29 4.49 -0.54 14.99
CA ALA A 29 5.61 -1.44 14.70
C ALA A 29 6.62 -0.81 13.72
N SER A 30 6.12 -0.15 12.68
CA SER A 30 6.96 0.55 11.69
C SER A 30 7.72 1.69 12.34
N TYR A 31 7.07 2.50 13.18
CA TYR A 31 7.74 3.56 13.92
C TYR A 31 8.92 3.02 14.74
N LEU A 32 8.72 1.93 15.46
CA LEU A 32 9.80 1.30 16.24
C LEU A 32 10.93 0.79 15.34
N ILE A 33 10.60 0.17 14.20
CA ILE A 33 11.60 -0.31 13.23
C ILE A 33 12.41 0.84 12.66
N PHE A 34 11.76 1.90 12.17
CA PHE A 34 12.43 3.06 11.59
C PHE A 34 13.20 3.86 12.66
N ALA A 35 12.67 4.00 13.87
CA ALA A 35 13.37 4.65 14.98
C ALA A 35 14.62 3.87 15.40
N PHE A 36 14.52 2.54 15.49
CA PHE A 36 15.67 1.68 15.78
C PHE A 36 16.71 1.75 14.66
N TYR A 37 16.27 1.69 13.40
CA TYR A 37 17.14 1.85 12.24
C TYR A 37 17.90 3.17 12.31
N VAL A 38 17.18 4.30 12.46
CA VAL A 38 17.80 5.62 12.60
C VAL A 38 18.76 5.64 13.79
N SER A 39 18.41 5.09 14.95
CA SER A 39 19.30 5.12 16.13
C SER A 39 20.66 4.42 15.96
N ILE A 40 20.76 3.49 14.99
CA ILE A 40 22.02 2.82 14.66
C ILE A 40 22.92 3.72 13.81
N PHE A 41 22.32 4.55 12.94
CA PHE A 41 23.03 5.36 11.96
C PHE A 41 23.16 6.84 12.36
N ASP A 42 22.25 7.34 13.22
CA ASP A 42 22.13 8.72 13.65
C ASP A 42 21.63 8.82 15.10
N GLY A 43 22.23 9.75 15.86
CA GLY A 43 21.88 10.00 17.27
C GLY A 43 20.89 11.15 17.49
N SER A 44 20.07 11.53 16.50
CA SER A 44 19.25 12.75 16.59
C SER A 44 17.97 12.59 17.42
N GLU A 45 17.68 13.61 18.24
CA GLU A 45 16.39 13.75 18.93
C GLU A 45 15.37 14.49 18.05
N PHE A 46 14.13 14.00 18.01
CA PHE A 46 13.07 14.57 17.17
C PHE A 46 12.21 15.58 17.94
N VAL A 47 12.14 16.81 17.45
CA VAL A 47 11.24 17.86 17.96
C VAL A 47 10.17 18.18 16.91
N VAL A 48 8.88 18.01 17.27
CA VAL A 48 7.74 18.35 16.41
C VAL A 48 7.38 19.82 16.59
N ASN A 49 7.40 20.61 15.51
CA ASN A 49 6.82 21.95 15.47
C ASN A 49 5.73 22.03 14.38
N PHE A 50 4.98 23.14 14.34
CA PHE A 50 3.83 23.30 13.44
C PHE A 50 4.21 23.23 11.95
N TYR A 51 5.33 23.81 11.54
CA TYR A 51 5.79 23.79 10.14
C TYR A 51 6.21 22.38 9.71
N ASN A 52 6.90 21.65 10.58
CA ASN A 52 7.25 20.25 10.37
C ASN A 52 5.99 19.38 10.26
N PHE A 53 4.98 19.64 11.08
CA PHE A 53 3.70 18.92 11.03
C PHE A 53 2.96 19.12 9.70
N LEU A 54 2.85 20.37 9.21
CA LEU A 54 2.20 20.64 7.92
C LEU A 54 2.98 20.02 6.76
N GLY A 55 4.31 20.11 6.77
CA GLY A 55 5.18 19.47 5.78
C GLY A 55 5.00 17.95 5.76
N ILE A 56 4.88 17.31 6.91
CA ILE A 56 4.61 15.87 7.04
C ILE A 56 3.27 15.50 6.40
N ILE A 57 2.20 16.27 6.63
CA ILE A 57 0.89 16.00 6.03
C ILE A 57 0.95 16.09 4.51
N LEU A 58 1.55 17.17 3.97
CA LEU A 58 1.66 17.37 2.53
C LEU A 58 2.49 16.25 1.88
N LEU A 59 3.59 15.87 2.51
CA LEU A 59 4.44 14.79 2.05
C LEU A 59 3.69 13.45 2.07
N PHE A 60 2.95 13.16 3.13
CA PHE A 60 2.13 11.95 3.23
C PHE A 60 1.08 11.87 2.13
N ILE A 61 0.35 12.95 1.86
CA ILE A 61 -0.63 13.01 0.76
C ILE A 61 0.06 12.75 -0.59
N GLY A 62 1.21 13.39 -0.83
CA GLY A 62 2.02 13.16 -2.03
C GLY A 62 2.41 11.70 -2.19
N PHE A 63 2.83 11.04 -1.10
CA PHE A 63 3.17 9.63 -1.10
C PHE A 63 1.97 8.72 -1.42
N LEU A 64 0.78 9.02 -0.90
CA LEU A 64 -0.43 8.25 -1.25
C LEU A 64 -0.75 8.37 -2.74
N ILE A 65 -0.61 9.56 -3.34
CA ILE A 65 -0.81 9.72 -4.79
C ILE A 65 0.21 8.88 -5.56
N VAL A 66 1.50 8.97 -5.22
CA VAL A 66 2.55 8.19 -5.90
C VAL A 66 2.34 6.68 -5.71
N HIS A 67 1.88 6.26 -4.53
CA HIS A 67 1.55 4.87 -4.22
C HIS A 67 0.51 4.32 -5.20
N GLU A 68 -0.61 5.03 -5.36
CA GLU A 68 -1.65 4.69 -6.30
C GLU A 68 -1.15 4.69 -7.76
N LEU A 69 -0.31 5.65 -8.13
CA LEU A 69 0.31 5.70 -9.46
C LEU A 69 1.19 4.47 -9.72
N ILE A 70 1.90 3.95 -8.73
CA ILE A 70 2.70 2.73 -8.87
C ILE A 70 1.79 1.51 -9.08
N HIS A 71 0.69 1.36 -8.36
CA HIS A 71 -0.29 0.30 -8.67
C HIS A 71 -0.76 0.39 -10.12
N GLY A 72 -1.15 1.60 -10.55
CA GLY A 72 -1.60 1.84 -11.92
C GLY A 72 -0.56 1.52 -12.98
N LEU A 73 0.71 1.85 -12.72
CA LEU A 73 1.84 1.47 -13.56
C LEU A 73 1.92 -0.05 -13.70
N PHE A 74 1.87 -0.80 -12.60
CA PHE A 74 1.98 -2.26 -12.65
C PHE A 74 0.75 -2.93 -13.27
N PHE A 75 -0.46 -2.37 -13.10
CA PHE A 75 -1.63 -2.78 -13.87
C PHE A 75 -1.37 -2.65 -15.37
N LYS A 76 -0.83 -1.51 -15.82
CA LYS A 76 -0.45 -1.29 -17.24
C LYS A 76 0.70 -2.17 -17.70
N VAL A 77 1.71 -2.44 -16.88
CA VAL A 77 2.83 -3.32 -17.25
C VAL A 77 2.33 -4.72 -17.57
N PHE A 78 1.39 -5.25 -16.77
CA PHE A 78 0.88 -6.60 -16.98
C PHE A 78 -0.24 -6.70 -18.00
N LYS A 79 -1.01 -5.62 -18.21
CA LYS A 79 -2.09 -5.53 -19.21
C LYS A 79 -2.17 -4.11 -19.81
N PRO A 80 -1.29 -3.77 -20.76
CA PRO A 80 -1.20 -2.42 -21.33
C PRO A 80 -2.50 -1.92 -21.97
N GLU A 81 -3.29 -2.84 -22.52
CA GLU A 81 -4.56 -2.59 -23.21
C GLU A 81 -5.73 -2.28 -22.26
N ARG A 82 -5.61 -2.64 -20.97
CA ARG A 82 -6.70 -2.47 -20.01
C ARG A 82 -6.73 -1.06 -19.41
N PRO A 83 -7.92 -0.49 -19.15
CA PRO A 83 -8.02 0.83 -18.54
C PRO A 83 -7.62 0.77 -17.06
N VAL A 84 -6.92 1.80 -16.61
CA VAL A 84 -6.67 2.06 -15.19
C VAL A 84 -7.52 3.26 -14.79
N LYS A 85 -8.21 3.16 -13.65
CA LYS A 85 -9.03 4.23 -13.08
C LYS A 85 -8.51 4.58 -11.70
N TYR A 86 -8.47 5.86 -11.43
CA TYR A 86 -8.13 6.42 -10.13
C TYR A 86 -9.36 7.09 -9.54
N GLY A 87 -9.49 7.09 -8.23
CA GLY A 87 -10.54 7.84 -7.57
C GLY A 87 -10.32 8.01 -6.08
N PHE A 88 -11.31 8.61 -5.44
CA PHE A 88 -11.32 8.83 -4.00
C PHE A 88 -12.72 8.50 -3.47
N VAL A 89 -12.80 7.56 -2.52
CA VAL A 89 -14.07 7.16 -1.90
C VAL A 89 -13.85 6.97 -0.40
N SER A 90 -14.73 7.55 0.41
CA SER A 90 -14.74 7.38 1.87
C SER A 90 -13.39 7.68 2.57
N GLY A 91 -12.64 8.67 2.09
CA GLY A 91 -11.35 9.00 2.68
C GLY A 91 -10.15 8.25 2.10
N MET A 92 -10.37 7.32 1.15
CA MET A 92 -9.31 6.49 0.56
C MET A 92 -9.12 6.82 -0.91
N LEU A 93 -7.88 7.05 -1.31
CA LEU A 93 -7.50 6.98 -2.73
C LEU A 93 -7.54 5.52 -3.16
N TYR A 94 -7.87 5.27 -4.42
CA TYR A 94 -7.81 3.93 -4.99
C TYR A 94 -7.41 3.96 -6.45
N THR A 95 -6.79 2.87 -6.87
CA THR A 95 -6.45 2.56 -8.26
C THR A 95 -6.99 1.21 -8.62
N THR A 96 -7.71 1.14 -9.73
CA THR A 96 -8.33 -0.11 -10.17
C THR A 96 -8.19 -0.33 -11.67
N SER A 97 -8.23 -1.59 -12.08
CA SER A 97 -8.21 -2.03 -13.47
C SER A 97 -9.45 -2.89 -13.76
N PRO A 98 -10.65 -2.29 -13.88
CA PRO A 98 -11.91 -3.03 -13.88
C PRO A 98 -12.02 -4.08 -14.99
N GLY A 99 -12.63 -5.23 -14.70
CA GLY A 99 -12.83 -6.33 -15.65
C GLY A 99 -11.55 -7.06 -16.06
N SER A 100 -10.43 -6.79 -15.41
CA SER A 100 -9.12 -7.30 -15.80
C SER A 100 -8.65 -8.39 -14.85
N LEU A 101 -8.51 -9.61 -15.38
CA LEU A 101 -8.08 -10.78 -14.61
C LEU A 101 -6.56 -10.98 -14.62
N TYR A 102 -5.93 -10.92 -13.46
CA TYR A 102 -4.50 -11.17 -13.29
C TYR A 102 -4.29 -12.53 -12.63
N SER A 103 -3.27 -13.28 -13.03
CA SER A 103 -2.87 -14.49 -12.29
C SER A 103 -2.51 -14.10 -10.85
N ARG A 104 -2.72 -14.99 -9.87
CA ARG A 104 -2.32 -14.81 -8.46
C ARG A 104 -0.96 -14.12 -8.27
N MET A 105 0.06 -14.59 -8.99
CA MET A 105 1.43 -14.05 -8.88
C MET A 105 1.50 -12.58 -9.34
N LYS A 106 1.05 -12.28 -10.56
CA LYS A 106 1.05 -10.91 -11.11
C LYS A 106 0.27 -9.93 -10.22
N PHE A 107 -0.87 -10.35 -9.68
CA PHE A 107 -1.67 -9.48 -8.81
C PHE A 107 -0.96 -9.18 -7.49
N ASN A 108 -0.32 -10.19 -6.88
CA ASN A 108 0.52 -9.96 -5.69
C ASN A 108 1.68 -9.01 -5.99
N ILE A 109 2.29 -9.05 -7.18
CA ILE A 109 3.31 -8.07 -7.58
C ILE A 109 2.70 -6.67 -7.65
N ILE A 110 1.54 -6.49 -8.30
CA ILE A 110 0.87 -5.19 -8.40
C ILE A 110 0.63 -4.60 -7.02
N ILE A 111 0.12 -5.41 -6.09
CA ILE A 111 -0.21 -4.95 -4.74
C ILE A 111 1.04 -4.62 -3.92
N ILE A 112 2.09 -5.45 -3.96
CA ILE A 112 3.28 -5.21 -3.11
C ILE A 112 4.21 -4.12 -3.68
N ALA A 113 4.06 -3.78 -4.97
CA ALA A 113 4.98 -2.90 -5.68
C ALA A 113 5.16 -1.51 -5.01
N PRO A 114 4.11 -0.78 -4.60
CA PRO A 114 4.30 0.53 -3.98
C PRO A 114 5.14 0.46 -2.71
N PHE A 115 4.90 -0.53 -1.85
CA PHE A 115 5.67 -0.72 -0.62
C PHE A 115 7.16 -0.92 -0.94
N LEU A 116 7.48 -1.82 -1.86
CA LEU A 116 8.89 -2.11 -2.20
C LEU A 116 9.57 -0.92 -2.87
N VAL A 117 8.93 -0.29 -3.85
CA VAL A 117 9.50 0.82 -4.61
C VAL A 117 9.72 2.04 -3.71
N LEU A 118 8.71 2.45 -2.95
CA LEU A 118 8.78 3.65 -2.13
C LEU A 118 9.66 3.47 -0.89
N THR A 119 9.64 2.29 -0.25
CA THR A 119 10.56 2.00 0.87
C THR A 119 12.02 1.97 0.39
N THR A 120 12.29 1.37 -0.78
CA THR A 120 13.64 1.36 -1.36
C THR A 120 14.10 2.78 -1.72
N LEU A 121 13.22 3.59 -2.33
CA LEU A 121 13.51 4.99 -2.62
C LEU A 121 13.81 5.78 -1.34
N LEU A 122 13.01 5.61 -0.29
CA LEU A 122 13.23 6.27 1.00
C LEU A 122 14.59 5.90 1.61
N LEU A 123 14.96 4.61 1.57
CA LEU A 123 16.27 4.16 2.02
C LEU A 123 17.41 4.80 1.23
N ILE A 124 17.30 4.84 -0.11
CA ILE A 124 18.31 5.48 -0.97
C ILE A 124 18.44 6.96 -0.64
N LEU A 125 17.32 7.69 -0.55
CA LEU A 125 17.32 9.12 -0.26
C LEU A 125 17.92 9.43 1.12
N TYR A 126 17.66 8.58 2.11
CA TYR A 126 18.24 8.70 3.44
C TYR A 126 19.75 8.50 3.42
N HIS A 127 20.24 7.42 2.82
CA HIS A 127 21.70 7.14 2.75
C HIS A 127 22.48 8.12 1.87
N LEU A 128 21.82 8.80 0.93
CA LEU A 128 22.41 9.89 0.16
C LEU A 128 22.32 11.26 0.87
N ASN A 129 21.83 11.30 2.12
CA ASN A 129 21.61 12.52 2.91
C ASN A 129 20.70 13.55 2.22
N VAL A 130 19.80 13.09 1.34
CA VAL A 130 18.82 13.95 0.63
C VAL A 130 17.65 14.31 1.55
N ILE A 131 17.28 13.38 2.44
CA ILE A 131 16.24 13.58 3.45
C ILE A 131 16.83 13.39 4.84
N THR A 132 16.28 14.09 5.83
CA THR A 132 16.74 13.98 7.22
C THR A 132 16.27 12.65 7.85
N PRO A 133 16.91 12.18 8.92
CA PRO A 133 16.49 10.98 9.64
C PRO A 133 15.03 11.05 10.12
N GLU A 134 14.56 12.24 10.48
CA GLU A 134 13.20 12.52 10.92
C GLU A 134 12.20 12.33 9.78
N ILE A 135 12.49 12.88 8.60
CA ILE A 135 11.65 12.70 7.40
C ILE A 135 11.60 11.22 7.04
N PHE A 136 12.75 10.55 6.98
CA PHE A 136 12.83 9.13 6.70
C PHE A 136 11.97 8.30 7.66
N LYS A 137 12.08 8.56 8.97
CA LYS A 137 11.32 7.86 10.01
C LYS A 137 9.82 8.10 9.88
N VAL A 138 9.39 9.36 9.80
CA VAL A 138 7.96 9.70 9.77
C VAL A 138 7.31 9.20 8.49
N VAL A 139 7.92 9.48 7.33
CA VAL A 139 7.37 9.06 6.04
C VAL A 139 7.37 7.55 5.91
N GLY A 140 8.46 6.88 6.26
CA GLY A 140 8.55 5.42 6.24
C GLY A 140 7.49 4.77 7.12
N THR A 141 7.24 5.33 8.31
CA THR A 141 6.20 4.88 9.24
C THR A 141 4.80 4.95 8.62
N PHE A 142 4.39 6.14 8.15
CA PHE A 142 3.05 6.34 7.63
C PHE A 142 2.83 5.70 6.26
N HIS A 143 3.86 5.66 5.41
CA HIS A 143 3.82 4.90 4.16
C HIS A 143 3.57 3.42 4.42
N THR A 144 4.32 2.80 5.34
CA THR A 144 4.12 1.38 5.70
C THR A 144 2.74 1.15 6.30
N GLY A 145 2.27 2.06 7.16
CA GLY A 145 0.89 2.05 7.68
C GLY A 145 -0.17 2.13 6.57
N GLY A 146 0.03 3.00 5.57
CA GLY A 146 -0.85 3.13 4.41
C GLY A 146 -0.97 1.84 3.58
N CYS A 147 0.07 1.01 3.55
CA CYS A 147 0.09 -0.27 2.85
C CYS A 147 -0.66 -1.40 3.60
N THR A 148 -1.37 -1.11 4.69
CA THR A 148 -2.07 -2.15 5.48
C THR A 148 -3.13 -2.89 4.66
N GLY A 149 -3.87 -2.16 3.81
CA GLY A 149 -4.85 -2.77 2.90
C GLY A 149 -4.21 -3.76 1.94
N ASP A 150 -3.06 -3.38 1.38
CA ASP A 150 -2.26 -4.20 0.45
C ASP A 150 -1.78 -5.49 1.10
N PHE A 151 -1.21 -5.38 2.31
CA PHE A 151 -0.76 -6.55 3.07
C PHE A 151 -1.91 -7.50 3.38
N TYR A 152 -3.08 -6.95 3.73
CA TYR A 152 -4.27 -7.75 3.94
C TYR A 152 -4.74 -8.44 2.66
N MET A 153 -4.78 -7.75 1.52
CA MET A 153 -5.17 -8.33 0.24
C MET A 153 -4.22 -9.45 -0.18
N ILE A 154 -2.89 -9.26 -0.04
CA ILE A 154 -1.91 -10.32 -0.32
C ILE A 154 -2.17 -11.53 0.58
N MET A 155 -2.33 -11.34 1.89
CA MET A 155 -2.61 -12.44 2.82
C MET A 155 -3.91 -13.18 2.42
N LEU A 156 -4.95 -12.44 2.06
CA LEU A 156 -6.22 -13.00 1.62
C LEU A 156 -6.07 -13.84 0.35
N ILE A 157 -5.40 -13.30 -0.68
CA ILE A 157 -5.13 -14.00 -1.95
C ILE A 157 -4.31 -15.25 -1.69
N LEU A 158 -3.28 -15.18 -0.85
CA LEU A 158 -2.45 -16.34 -0.52
C LEU A 158 -3.25 -17.48 0.13
N ARG A 159 -4.30 -17.14 0.89
CA ARG A 159 -5.18 -18.09 1.60
C ARG A 159 -6.35 -18.59 0.75
N LYS A 160 -6.87 -17.77 -0.16
CA LYS A 160 -8.15 -18.02 -0.84
C LYS A 160 -8.03 -18.33 -2.32
N CYS A 161 -6.97 -17.88 -2.98
CA CYS A 161 -6.75 -18.09 -4.41
C CYS A 161 -5.77 -19.24 -4.64
N SER A 162 -6.12 -20.20 -5.49
CA SER A 162 -5.20 -21.27 -5.90
C SER A 162 -4.01 -20.71 -6.67
N LYS A 163 -2.98 -21.53 -6.90
CA LYS A 163 -1.80 -21.10 -7.69
C LYS A 163 -2.16 -20.79 -9.15
N GLU A 164 -3.19 -21.43 -9.68
CA GLU A 164 -3.68 -21.23 -11.05
C GLU A 164 -4.87 -20.26 -11.13
N GLY A 165 -5.31 -19.75 -9.98
CA GLY A 165 -6.41 -18.81 -9.87
C GLY A 165 -6.08 -17.42 -10.38
N PHE A 166 -7.14 -16.66 -10.62
CA PHE A 166 -7.10 -15.30 -11.11
C PHE A 166 -7.78 -14.35 -10.14
N VAL A 167 -7.30 -13.10 -10.12
CA VAL A 167 -7.82 -12.03 -9.30
C VAL A 167 -8.20 -10.86 -10.19
N GLU A 168 -9.37 -10.30 -9.96
CA GLU A 168 -9.80 -9.01 -10.50
C GLU A 168 -9.79 -7.97 -9.39
N ASP A 169 -9.15 -6.83 -9.67
CA ASP A 169 -9.33 -5.65 -8.83
C ASP A 169 -10.63 -4.93 -9.19
N THR A 170 -11.40 -4.55 -8.18
CA THR A 170 -12.69 -3.88 -8.34
C THR A 170 -12.69 -2.58 -7.54
N ALA A 171 -13.60 -1.67 -7.88
CA ALA A 171 -13.74 -0.40 -7.14
C ALA A 171 -14.08 -0.56 -5.64
N LYS A 172 -14.43 -1.77 -5.18
CA LYS A 172 -14.82 -2.05 -3.78
C LYS A 172 -13.85 -2.95 -3.03
N GLY A 173 -12.87 -3.54 -3.71
CA GLY A 173 -12.05 -4.63 -3.19
C GLY A 173 -11.62 -5.55 -4.34
N LEU A 174 -11.80 -6.86 -4.21
CA LEU A 174 -11.33 -7.82 -5.23
C LEU A 174 -12.28 -9.00 -5.41
N LYS A 175 -12.16 -9.66 -6.56
CA LYS A 175 -12.82 -10.94 -6.86
C LYS A 175 -11.79 -11.99 -7.20
N ILE A 176 -12.02 -13.22 -6.74
CA ILE A 176 -11.17 -14.38 -7.00
C ILE A 176 -11.93 -15.36 -7.90
N TYR A 177 -11.24 -15.84 -8.91
CA TYR A 177 -11.73 -16.78 -9.91
C TYR A 177 -10.86 -18.02 -9.96
N GLU A 178 -11.49 -19.18 -10.01
CA GLU A 178 -10.81 -20.47 -10.17
C GLU A 178 -11.17 -21.13 -11.51
N ARG A 179 -10.28 -22.00 -11.98
CA ARG A 179 -10.61 -22.94 -13.06
C ARG A 179 -11.49 -24.05 -12.47
N GLU A 180 -12.46 -24.50 -13.25
CA GLU A 180 -13.28 -25.66 -12.87
C GLU A 180 -12.44 -26.93 -12.86
#